data_AF-A0A1C5MZ41-F1
#
_entry.id   AF-A0A1C5MZ41-F1
#
_cell.length_a   1.000
_cell.length_b   1.000
_cell.length_c   1.000
_cell.angle_alpha   90.00
_cell.angle_beta   90.00
_cell.angle_gamma   90.00
#
_symmetry.space_group_name_H-M   'P 1'
#
loop_
_entity.id
_entity.type
_entity.pdbx_description
1 polymer ?
#
loop_
_entity_poly.entity_id
_entity_poly.type
_entity_poly.pdbx_seq_one_letter_code
_entity_poly.pdbx_strand_id
1 'polypeptide(L)'
;MDYEIVSGNQKLYVKLDSGGRPVTCGKFERGRFEMSKAKNIIKNLPKPLQKFHFRIEAIPEIPKKEESTIKPKVIENVGYVPSSNVTQWIEKFGQCGDILNAAIERHSELVKNLSDLDKGLTDLLHSVELERPKDLFKAWIIYTDIRTNRRKRRDVKDELRIIRDVIHGVDPAALQREHIKKSVDDLVNRKYIYRIIEDDEEKENK
;
A
#
# COMPACT_ATOMS: atom_id res chain seq x y z
N MET A 1 22.91 16.54 38.48
CA MET A 1 21.53 16.61 39.00
C MET A 1 20.78 17.67 38.26
N ASP A 2 19.73 17.26 37.55
CA ASP A 2 18.85 18.16 36.83
C ASP A 2 17.71 18.63 37.75
N TYR A 3 17.34 19.90 37.61
CA TYR A 3 16.24 20.52 38.32
C TYR A 3 15.13 20.92 37.35
N GLU A 4 13.89 20.83 37.82
CA GLU A 4 12.71 21.34 37.13
C GLU A 4 12.11 22.53 37.88
N ILE A 5 11.43 23.41 37.14
CA ILE A 5 10.72 24.56 37.69
C ILE A 5 9.22 24.28 37.62
N VAL A 6 8.58 24.19 38.78
CA VAL A 6 7.20 23.71 38.95
C VAL A 6 6.38 24.78 39.67
N SER A 7 5.15 25.04 39.22
CA SER A 7 4.23 25.96 39.90
C SER A 7 3.78 25.38 41.25
N GLY A 8 3.41 26.24 42.22
CA GLY A 8 2.91 25.82 43.53
C GLY A 8 1.80 24.75 43.48
N ASN A 9 0.97 24.77 42.43
CA ASN A 9 -0.13 23.83 42.21
C ASN A 9 0.27 22.55 41.43
N GLN A 10 1.55 22.34 41.12
CA GLN A 10 2.13 21.17 40.43
C GLN A 10 1.53 20.83 39.05
N LYS A 11 0.77 21.74 38.43
CA LYS A 11 0.16 21.54 37.10
C LYS A 11 0.93 22.19 35.96
N LEU A 12 1.77 23.17 36.23
CA LEU A 12 2.50 23.96 35.24
C LEU A 12 4.01 23.86 35.45
N TYR A 13 4.73 23.73 34.36
CA TYR A 13 6.19 23.63 34.30
C TYR A 13 6.74 24.74 33.41
N VAL A 14 8.05 25.02 33.52
CA VAL A 14 8.73 26.00 32.66
C VAL A 14 9.70 25.32 31.70
N LYS A 15 9.69 25.74 30.43
CA LYS A 15 10.72 25.44 29.43
C LYS A 15 11.25 26.73 28.82
N LEU A 16 12.43 26.68 28.19
CA LEU A 16 12.92 27.79 27.37
C LEU A 16 12.51 27.53 25.92
N ASP A 17 11.96 28.55 25.27
CA ASP A 17 11.70 28.51 23.83
C ASP A 17 13.02 28.67 23.03
N SER A 18 12.97 28.46 21.72
CA SER A 18 14.07 28.65 20.76
C SER A 18 14.79 30.00 20.90
N GLY A 19 14.07 31.06 21.30
CA GLY A 19 14.62 32.39 21.60
C GLY A 19 15.11 32.60 23.04
N GLY A 20 15.24 31.55 23.85
CA GLY A 20 15.76 31.62 25.23
C GLY A 20 14.82 32.25 26.26
N ARG A 21 13.55 32.46 25.92
CA ARG A 21 12.53 33.02 26.82
C ARG A 21 11.83 31.92 27.62
N PRO A 22 11.57 32.11 28.93
CA PRO A 22 10.82 31.15 29.74
C PRO A 22 9.34 31.16 29.37
N VAL A 23 8.82 29.99 28.99
CA VAL A 23 7.41 29.75 28.66
C VAL A 23 6.86 28.61 29.50
N THR A 24 5.55 28.63 29.77
CA THR A 24 4.87 27.57 30.52
C THR A 24 4.56 26.38 29.63
N CYS A 25 4.73 25.17 30.14
CA CYS A 25 4.45 23.92 29.44
C CYS A 25 3.86 22.85 30.37
N GLY A 26 3.38 21.76 29.77
CA GLY A 26 2.95 20.57 30.49
C GLY A 26 4.14 19.71 30.99
N LYS A 27 3.83 18.67 31.77
CA LYS A 27 4.82 17.80 32.43
C LYS A 27 5.80 17.12 31.47
N PHE A 28 5.36 16.73 30.27
CA PHE A 28 6.21 16.00 29.32
C PHE A 28 7.26 16.87 28.62
N GLU A 29 7.00 18.17 28.50
CA GLU A 29 7.88 19.12 27.79
C GLU A 29 8.70 20.00 28.74
N ARG A 30 8.73 19.65 30.02
CA ARG A 30 9.39 20.45 31.06
C ARG A 30 10.88 20.58 30.79
N GLY A 31 11.41 21.79 30.95
CA GLY A 31 12.83 22.05 30.82
C GLY A 31 13.62 21.44 31.98
N ARG A 32 14.75 20.82 31.65
CA ARG A 32 15.74 20.35 32.62
C ARG A 32 16.86 21.37 32.70
N PHE A 33 17.14 21.85 33.91
CA PHE A 33 18.11 22.91 34.13
C PHE A 33 19.08 22.56 35.25
N GLU A 34 20.31 23.03 35.12
CA GLU A 34 21.24 23.10 36.24
C GLU A 34 20.72 24.06 37.32
N MET A 35 21.04 23.81 38.60
CA MET A 35 20.53 24.59 39.73
C MET A 35 20.74 26.11 39.59
N SER A 36 21.93 26.50 39.13
CA SER A 36 22.32 27.90 38.87
C SER A 36 21.41 28.55 37.83
N LYS A 37 21.16 27.84 36.74
CA LYS A 37 20.29 28.26 35.64
C LYS A 37 18.82 28.33 36.08
N ALA A 38 18.34 27.35 36.84
CA ALA A 38 16.97 27.33 37.36
C ALA A 38 16.69 28.53 38.29
N LYS A 39 17.63 28.84 39.19
CA LYS A 39 17.54 30.03 40.06
C LYS A 39 17.50 31.33 39.26
N ASN A 40 18.34 31.44 38.23
CA ASN A 40 18.39 32.63 37.39
C ASN A 40 17.09 32.83 36.59
N ILE A 41 16.50 31.74 36.07
CA ILE A 41 15.22 31.77 35.36
C ILE A 41 14.10 32.25 36.28
N ILE A 42 13.98 31.69 37.49
CA ILE A 42 12.94 32.10 38.46
C ILE A 42 13.07 33.57 38.82
N LYS A 43 14.30 34.05 39.07
CA LYS A 43 14.56 35.45 39.44
C LYS A 43 14.13 36.44 38.35
N ASN A 44 14.24 36.05 37.08
CA ASN A 44 14.00 36.91 35.92
C ASN A 44 12.73 36.52 35.13
N LEU A 45 11.75 35.87 35.78
CA LEU A 45 10.48 35.54 35.12
C LEU A 45 9.71 36.80 34.70
N PRO A 46 9.06 36.80 33.52
CA PRO A 46 8.12 37.84 33.14
C PRO A 46 7.03 38.07 34.20
N LYS A 47 6.61 39.33 34.40
CA LYS A 47 5.58 39.71 35.39
C LYS A 47 4.31 38.83 35.37
N PRO A 48 3.78 38.40 34.20
CA PRO A 48 2.63 37.48 34.17
C PRO A 48 2.92 36.11 34.81
N LEU A 49 4.14 35.60 34.65
CA LEU A 49 4.54 34.27 35.12
C LEU A 49 4.92 34.24 36.60
N GLN A 50 5.30 35.37 37.19
CA GLN A 50 5.60 35.47 38.62
C GLN A 50 4.38 35.16 39.51
N LYS A 51 3.16 35.37 39.01
CA LYS A 51 1.90 35.08 39.72
C LYS A 51 1.67 33.58 40.02
N PHE A 52 2.36 32.68 39.32
CA PHE A 52 2.18 31.24 39.45
C PHE A 52 3.07 30.60 40.53
N HIS A 53 3.85 31.41 41.27
CA HIS A 53 4.69 30.98 42.40
C HIS A 53 5.52 29.72 42.09
N PHE A 54 6.37 29.82 41.06
CA PHE A 54 7.25 28.72 40.67
C PHE A 54 8.34 28.44 41.70
N ARG A 55 8.62 27.15 41.93
CA ARG A 55 9.68 26.63 42.79
C ARG A 55 10.57 25.64 42.03
N ILE A 56 11.78 25.43 42.54
CA ILE A 56 12.74 24.48 41.98
C ILE A 56 12.55 23.14 42.69
N GLU A 57 12.28 22.08 41.93
CA GLU A 57 12.24 20.70 42.44
C GLU A 57 13.37 19.90 41.78
N ALA A 58 14.06 19.07 42.55
CA ALA A 58 15.09 18.18 42.02
C ALA A 58 14.42 17.01 41.30
N ILE A 59 14.88 16.68 40.10
CA ILE A 59 14.39 15.50 39.38
C ILE A 59 15.13 14.29 39.97
N PRO A 60 14.46 13.37 40.68
CA PRO A 60 15.09 12.13 41.10
C PRO A 60 15.54 11.36 39.85
N GLU A 61 16.82 10.98 39.79
CA GLU A 61 17.33 10.01 38.83
C GLU A 61 16.71 8.65 39.16
N ILE A 62 15.49 8.43 38.68
CA ILE A 62 14.90 7.10 38.66
C ILE A 62 15.73 6.35 37.60
N PRO A 63 16.54 5.33 37.97
CA PRO A 63 17.13 4.47 36.95
C PRO A 63 15.96 3.96 36.12
N LYS A 64 16.03 4.16 34.80
CA LYS A 64 15.05 3.59 33.87
C LYS A 64 14.93 2.13 34.27
N LYS A 65 13.75 1.70 34.76
CA LYS A 65 13.45 0.27 34.81
C LYS A 65 13.72 -0.21 33.39
N GLU A 66 14.74 -1.03 33.24
CA GLU A 66 14.94 -1.81 32.03
C GLU A 66 13.59 -2.47 31.78
N GLU A 67 12.93 -2.06 30.70
CA GLU A 67 11.78 -2.79 30.19
C GLU A 67 12.28 -4.22 30.05
N SER A 68 11.75 -5.13 30.87
CA SER A 68 11.95 -6.55 30.69
C SER A 68 11.40 -6.85 29.30
N THR A 69 12.29 -6.87 28.31
CA THR A 69 11.98 -7.36 26.97
C THR A 69 11.74 -8.85 27.10
N ILE A 70 10.54 -9.23 27.55
CA ILE A 70 10.04 -10.59 27.42
C ILE A 70 9.90 -10.80 25.91
N LYS A 71 10.97 -11.28 25.27
CA LYS A 71 10.92 -11.63 23.85
C LYS A 71 9.91 -12.78 23.74
N PRO A 72 8.84 -12.62 22.96
CA PRO A 72 7.85 -13.68 22.83
C PRO A 72 8.53 -14.91 22.25
N LYS A 73 8.23 -16.08 22.82
CA LYS A 73 8.72 -17.35 22.30
C LYS A 73 8.22 -17.51 20.86
N VAL A 74 9.13 -17.73 19.92
CA VAL A 74 8.81 -18.00 18.50
C VAL A 74 9.23 -19.42 18.18
N ILE A 75 8.33 -20.19 17.58
CA ILE A 75 8.66 -21.49 16.99
C ILE A 75 8.57 -21.39 15.48
N GLU A 76 9.52 -22.04 14.83
CA GLU A 76 9.60 -22.13 13.38
C GLU A 76 9.14 -23.51 12.94
N ASN A 77 8.58 -23.57 11.73
CA ASN A 77 8.13 -24.82 11.15
C ASN A 77 9.36 -25.63 10.68
N VAL A 78 9.52 -26.86 11.18
CA VAL A 78 10.64 -27.74 10.82
C VAL A 78 10.11 -28.93 10.05
N GLY A 79 10.45 -29.01 8.75
CA GLY A 79 10.18 -30.19 7.92
C GLY A 79 8.77 -30.28 7.32
N TYR A 80 7.97 -29.20 7.33
CA TYR A 80 6.69 -29.19 6.62
C TYR A 80 6.91 -29.19 5.10
N VAL A 81 6.23 -30.12 4.43
CA VAL A 81 6.15 -30.19 2.97
C VAL A 81 4.70 -29.94 2.56
N PRO A 82 4.43 -28.94 1.71
CA PRO A 82 3.08 -28.69 1.20
C PRO A 82 2.51 -29.95 0.52
N SER A 83 1.26 -30.28 0.85
CA SER A 83 0.59 -31.45 0.26
C SER A 83 0.23 -31.22 -1.21
N SER A 84 -0.03 -32.30 -1.95
CA SER A 84 -0.52 -32.24 -3.33
C SER A 84 -1.77 -31.38 -3.48
N ASN A 85 -2.63 -31.36 -2.45
CA ASN A 85 -3.85 -30.54 -2.43
C ASN A 85 -3.56 -29.04 -2.49
N VAL A 86 -2.40 -28.60 -1.98
CA VAL A 86 -1.96 -27.21 -1.99
C VAL A 86 -1.19 -26.92 -3.27
N THR A 87 -0.22 -27.77 -3.62
CA THR A 87 0.67 -27.53 -4.77
C THR A 87 -0.05 -27.60 -6.13
N GLN A 88 -1.14 -28.37 -6.24
CA GLN A 88 -1.95 -28.43 -7.47
C GLN A 88 -2.50 -27.06 -7.91
N TRP A 89 -2.69 -26.12 -6.97
CA TRP A 89 -3.26 -24.81 -7.28
C TRP A 89 -2.29 -23.91 -8.05
N ILE A 90 -0.99 -24.15 -7.95
CA ILE A 90 0.03 -23.47 -8.76
C ILE A 90 -0.27 -23.69 -10.23
N GLU A 91 -0.56 -24.93 -10.63
CA GLU A 91 -0.79 -25.24 -12.03
C GLU A 91 -2.20 -24.88 -12.48
N LYS A 92 -3.22 -25.14 -11.65
CA LYS A 92 -4.62 -24.78 -11.99
C LYS A 92 -4.79 -23.29 -12.24
N PHE A 93 -4.31 -22.44 -11.32
CA PHE A 93 -4.41 -20.99 -11.51
C PHE A 93 -3.39 -20.47 -12.53
N GLY A 94 -2.23 -21.13 -12.66
CA GLY A 94 -1.27 -20.85 -13.73
C GLY A 94 -1.89 -20.99 -15.13
N GLN A 95 -2.68 -22.04 -15.36
CA GLN A 95 -3.43 -22.23 -16.61
C GLN A 95 -4.43 -21.11 -16.86
N CYS A 96 -5.12 -20.62 -15.82
CA CYS A 96 -5.98 -19.45 -15.95
C CYS A 96 -5.17 -18.19 -16.34
N GLY A 97 -3.98 -18.02 -15.78
CA GLY A 97 -3.04 -16.96 -16.15
C GLY A 97 -2.60 -17.03 -17.61
N ASP A 98 -2.28 -18.23 -18.11
CA ASP A 98 -1.91 -18.42 -19.53
C ASP A 98 -3.07 -18.08 -20.46
N ILE A 99 -4.29 -18.52 -20.14
CA ILE A 99 -5.50 -18.20 -20.91
C ILE A 99 -5.75 -16.68 -20.90
N LEU A 100 -5.57 -16.02 -19.76
CA LEU A 100 -5.73 -14.58 -19.65
C LEU A 100 -4.69 -13.82 -20.49
N ASN A 101 -3.42 -14.26 -20.47
CA ASN A 101 -2.36 -13.68 -21.30
C ASN A 101 -2.67 -13.85 -22.80
N ALA A 102 -3.12 -15.03 -23.22
CA ALA A 102 -3.56 -15.25 -24.60
C ALA A 102 -4.74 -14.33 -24.99
N ALA A 103 -5.68 -14.08 -24.07
CA ALA A 103 -6.77 -13.13 -24.29
C ALA A 103 -6.27 -11.68 -24.42
N ILE A 104 -5.27 -11.28 -23.63
CA ILE A 104 -4.62 -9.95 -23.73
C ILE A 104 -3.93 -9.79 -25.09
N GLU A 105 -3.19 -10.79 -25.52
CA GLU A 105 -2.55 -10.80 -26.85
C GLU A 105 -3.59 -10.71 -27.96
N ARG A 106 -4.64 -11.53 -27.89
CA ARG A 106 -5.75 -11.51 -28.83
C ARG A 106 -6.46 -10.16 -28.88
N HIS A 107 -6.66 -9.50 -27.73
CA HIS A 107 -7.22 -8.16 -27.67
C HIS A 107 -6.37 -7.16 -28.46
N SER A 108 -5.04 -7.22 -28.32
CA SER A 108 -4.12 -6.36 -29.09
C SER A 108 -4.25 -6.57 -30.60
N GLU A 109 -4.28 -7.83 -31.04
CA GLU A 109 -4.50 -8.18 -32.46
C GLU A 109 -5.82 -7.63 -33.00
N LEU A 110 -6.91 -7.80 -32.24
CA LEU A 110 -8.23 -7.34 -32.64
C LEU A 110 -8.31 -5.81 -32.75
N VAL A 111 -7.63 -5.07 -31.87
CA VAL A 111 -7.53 -3.60 -31.98
C VAL A 111 -6.82 -3.21 -33.27
N LYS A 112 -5.73 -3.92 -33.64
CA LYS A 112 -5.05 -3.70 -34.91
C LYS A 112 -5.95 -4.02 -36.11
N ASN A 113 -6.63 -5.17 -36.09
CA ASN A 113 -7.57 -5.57 -37.14
C ASN A 113 -8.71 -4.56 -37.31
N LEU A 114 -9.21 -3.99 -36.21
CA LEU A 114 -10.24 -2.96 -36.23
C LEU A 114 -9.75 -1.69 -36.95
N SER A 115 -8.53 -1.26 -36.65
CA SER A 115 -7.87 -0.12 -37.32
C SER A 115 -7.71 -0.36 -38.81
N ASP A 116 -7.24 -1.55 -39.20
CA ASP A 116 -7.04 -1.90 -40.61
C ASP A 116 -8.38 -1.99 -41.37
N LEU A 117 -9.45 -2.47 -40.73
CA LEU A 117 -10.80 -2.45 -41.31
C LEU A 117 -11.35 -1.04 -41.50
N ASP A 118 -11.05 -0.12 -40.59
CA ASP A 118 -11.47 1.29 -40.69
C ASP A 118 -10.67 2.05 -41.75
N LYS A 119 -9.37 1.76 -41.92
CA LYS A 119 -8.59 2.23 -43.06
C LYS A 119 -9.12 1.68 -44.38
N GLY A 120 -9.38 0.38 -44.45
CA GLY A 120 -9.94 -0.24 -45.66
C GLY A 120 -11.31 0.30 -46.05
N LEU A 121 -12.16 0.70 -45.10
CA LEU A 121 -13.39 1.43 -45.42
C LEU A 121 -13.08 2.82 -46.00
N THR A 122 -12.13 3.53 -45.40
CA THR A 122 -11.72 4.87 -45.84
C THR A 122 -11.19 4.83 -47.28
N ASP A 123 -10.40 3.79 -47.62
CA ASP A 123 -9.93 3.56 -48.99
C ASP A 123 -11.08 3.32 -49.97
N LEU A 124 -12.11 2.55 -49.58
CA LEU A 124 -13.32 2.36 -50.39
C LEU A 124 -14.10 3.67 -50.58
N LEU A 125 -14.11 4.56 -49.60
CA LEU A 125 -14.77 5.87 -49.72
C LEU A 125 -13.98 6.81 -50.62
N HIS A 126 -12.65 6.85 -50.49
CA HIS A 126 -11.80 7.63 -51.38
C HIS A 126 -11.88 7.14 -52.83
N SER A 127 -12.01 5.83 -53.09
CA SER A 127 -12.20 5.33 -54.45
C SER A 127 -13.53 5.79 -55.06
N VAL A 128 -14.59 5.89 -54.26
CA VAL A 128 -15.88 6.47 -54.69
C VAL A 128 -15.76 7.97 -54.97
N GLU A 129 -15.00 8.71 -54.18
CA GLU A 129 -14.84 10.16 -54.32
C GLU A 129 -13.96 10.55 -55.52
N LEU A 130 -12.82 9.88 -55.70
CA LEU A 130 -11.75 10.32 -56.61
C LEU A 130 -11.81 9.66 -57.99
N GLU A 131 -12.37 8.44 -58.10
CA GLU A 131 -12.42 7.75 -59.38
C GLU A 131 -13.58 8.24 -60.26
N ARG A 132 -13.52 7.92 -61.57
CA ARG A 132 -14.61 8.25 -62.50
C ARG A 132 -15.92 7.54 -62.09
N PRO A 133 -17.09 8.11 -62.44
CA PRO A 133 -18.39 7.49 -62.21
C PRO A 133 -18.42 6.02 -62.64
N LYS A 134 -18.88 5.16 -61.73
CA LYS A 134 -18.92 3.71 -61.92
C LYS A 134 -20.20 3.30 -62.62
N ASP A 135 -20.10 2.26 -63.45
CA ASP A 135 -21.28 1.55 -63.95
C ASP A 135 -21.99 0.80 -62.81
N LEU A 136 -23.21 0.31 -63.10
CA LEU A 136 -24.06 -0.34 -62.11
C LEU A 136 -23.42 -1.58 -61.47
N PHE A 137 -22.64 -2.34 -62.26
CA PHE A 137 -21.97 -3.55 -61.78
C PHE A 137 -20.83 -3.21 -60.81
N LYS A 138 -19.98 -2.23 -61.16
CA LYS A 138 -18.91 -1.74 -60.28
C LYS A 138 -19.47 -1.10 -59.01
N ALA A 139 -20.59 -0.38 -59.10
CA ALA A 139 -21.28 0.15 -57.93
C ALA A 139 -21.76 -0.96 -56.98
N TRP A 140 -22.28 -2.06 -57.52
CA TRP A 140 -22.69 -3.23 -56.73
C TRP A 140 -21.50 -3.91 -56.02
N ILE A 141 -20.33 -3.98 -56.67
CA ILE A 141 -19.10 -4.49 -56.04
C ILE A 141 -18.72 -3.63 -54.84
N ILE A 142 -18.64 -2.30 -55.02
CA ILE A 142 -18.30 -1.37 -53.93
C ILE A 142 -19.27 -1.51 -52.75
N TYR A 143 -20.58 -1.58 -53.02
CA TYR A 143 -21.58 -1.83 -51.97
C TYR A 143 -21.30 -3.14 -51.21
N THR A 144 -20.99 -4.21 -51.94
CA THR A 144 -20.71 -5.53 -51.37
C THR A 144 -19.44 -5.51 -50.52
N ASP A 145 -18.40 -4.80 -50.95
CA ASP A 145 -17.15 -4.64 -50.22
C ASP A 145 -17.36 -3.84 -48.94
N ILE A 146 -18.08 -2.72 -49.00
CA ILE A 146 -18.46 -1.93 -47.82
C ILE A 146 -19.25 -2.81 -46.84
N ARG A 147 -20.27 -3.53 -47.32
CA ARG A 147 -21.08 -4.41 -46.46
C ARG A 147 -20.23 -5.49 -45.80
N THR A 148 -19.35 -6.13 -46.55
CA THR A 148 -18.45 -7.18 -46.05
C THR A 148 -17.48 -6.63 -45.00
N ASN A 149 -16.89 -5.47 -45.27
CA ASN A 149 -16.02 -4.77 -44.33
C ASN A 149 -16.78 -4.43 -43.02
N ARG A 150 -18.00 -3.91 -43.11
CA ARG A 150 -18.81 -3.55 -41.93
C ARG A 150 -19.24 -4.76 -41.10
N ARG A 151 -19.48 -5.92 -41.74
CA ARG A 151 -19.73 -7.20 -41.04
C ARG A 151 -18.49 -7.69 -40.31
N LYS A 152 -17.34 -7.80 -40.99
CA LYS A 152 -16.07 -8.17 -40.35
C LYS A 152 -15.73 -7.26 -39.17
N ARG A 153 -15.98 -5.95 -39.31
CA ARG A 153 -15.80 -5.00 -38.22
C ARG A 153 -16.72 -5.26 -37.04
N ARG A 154 -17.97 -5.66 -37.30
CA ARG A 154 -18.92 -6.01 -36.23
C ARG A 154 -18.42 -7.22 -35.46
N ASP A 155 -18.00 -8.28 -36.17
CA ASP A 155 -17.49 -9.50 -35.55
C ASP A 155 -16.28 -9.21 -34.64
N VAL A 156 -15.32 -8.41 -35.13
CA VAL A 156 -14.15 -7.96 -34.35
C VAL A 156 -14.57 -7.14 -33.11
N LYS A 157 -15.55 -6.25 -33.24
CA LYS A 157 -16.05 -5.45 -32.10
C LYS A 157 -16.78 -6.29 -31.06
N ASP A 158 -17.53 -7.29 -31.51
CA ASP A 158 -18.30 -8.16 -30.63
C ASP A 158 -17.34 -9.06 -29.84
N GLU A 159 -16.30 -9.61 -30.48
CA GLU A 159 -15.21 -10.34 -29.80
C GLU A 159 -14.45 -9.44 -28.82
N LEU A 160 -14.06 -8.22 -29.24
CA LEU A 160 -13.39 -7.25 -28.38
C LEU A 160 -14.19 -6.93 -27.12
N ARG A 161 -15.52 -6.83 -27.23
CA ARG A 161 -16.38 -6.56 -26.09
C ARG A 161 -16.26 -7.66 -25.05
N ILE A 162 -16.39 -8.92 -25.47
CA ILE A 162 -16.32 -10.09 -24.59
C ILE A 162 -14.95 -10.15 -23.89
N ILE A 163 -13.86 -10.02 -24.65
CA ILE A 163 -12.51 -10.13 -24.10
C ILE A 163 -12.21 -8.97 -23.14
N ARG A 164 -12.60 -7.74 -23.49
CA ARG A 164 -12.39 -6.56 -22.63
C ARG A 164 -13.07 -6.71 -21.28
N ASP A 165 -14.31 -7.20 -21.27
CA ASP A 165 -15.10 -7.37 -20.05
C ASP A 165 -14.39 -8.33 -19.07
N VAL A 166 -13.77 -9.41 -19.58
CA VAL A 166 -13.00 -10.37 -18.78
C VAL A 166 -11.67 -9.77 -18.30
N ILE A 167 -10.91 -9.12 -19.18
CA ILE A 167 -9.61 -8.53 -18.85
C ILE A 167 -9.76 -7.47 -17.73
N HIS A 168 -10.83 -6.67 -17.73
CA HIS A 168 -11.07 -5.68 -16.68
C HIS A 168 -11.50 -6.31 -15.34
N GLY A 169 -12.05 -7.51 -15.35
CA GLY A 169 -12.57 -8.17 -14.14
C GLY A 169 -11.53 -8.98 -13.35
N VAL A 170 -10.35 -9.23 -13.91
CA VAL A 170 -9.35 -10.14 -13.34
C VAL A 170 -8.00 -9.45 -13.22
N ASP A 171 -7.37 -9.55 -12.05
CA ASP A 171 -5.98 -9.12 -11.87
C ASP A 171 -5.00 -10.16 -12.45
N PRO A 172 -4.25 -9.83 -13.51
CA PRO A 172 -3.31 -10.77 -14.12
C PRO A 172 -2.16 -11.17 -13.18
N ALA A 173 -1.75 -10.28 -12.27
CA ALA A 173 -0.64 -10.54 -11.37
C ALA A 173 -0.95 -11.66 -10.37
N ALA A 174 -2.22 -11.77 -9.96
CA ALA A 174 -2.67 -12.78 -9.00
C ALA A 174 -2.61 -14.21 -9.56
N LEU A 175 -2.72 -14.38 -10.87
CA LEU A 175 -2.73 -15.68 -11.56
C LEU A 175 -1.35 -16.15 -12.02
N GLN A 176 -0.30 -15.35 -11.79
CA GLN A 176 1.07 -15.74 -12.16
C GLN A 176 1.56 -16.92 -11.30
N ARG A 177 2.16 -17.91 -11.97
CA ARG A 177 2.69 -19.11 -11.30
C ARG A 177 3.73 -18.74 -10.25
N GLU A 178 4.56 -17.72 -10.51
CA GLU A 178 5.58 -17.23 -9.58
C GLU A 178 4.95 -16.69 -8.29
N HIS A 179 3.87 -15.92 -8.41
CA HIS A 179 3.16 -15.33 -7.27
C HIS A 179 2.53 -16.42 -6.38
N ILE A 180 1.85 -17.40 -7.02
CA ILE A 180 1.21 -18.51 -6.30
C ILE A 180 2.26 -19.42 -5.67
N LYS A 181 3.35 -19.72 -6.40
CA LYS A 181 4.46 -20.52 -5.90
C LYS A 181 5.10 -19.87 -4.68
N LYS A 182 5.36 -18.56 -4.72
CA LYS A 182 5.86 -17.81 -3.56
C LYS A 182 4.93 -17.95 -2.34
N SER A 183 3.63 -17.81 -2.55
CA SER A 183 2.63 -17.98 -1.49
C SER A 183 2.63 -19.40 -0.90
N VAL A 184 2.87 -20.42 -1.73
CA VAL A 184 3.00 -21.82 -1.29
C VAL A 184 4.32 -22.02 -0.54
N ASP A 185 5.43 -21.47 -1.03
CA ASP A 185 6.75 -21.56 -0.40
C ASP A 185 6.77 -20.86 0.97
N ASP A 186 6.02 -19.76 1.13
CA ASP A 186 5.87 -19.05 2.41
C ASP A 186 5.22 -19.91 3.51
N LEU A 187 4.41 -20.92 3.14
CA LEU A 187 3.83 -21.87 4.11
C LEU A 187 4.91 -22.71 4.80
N VAL A 188 6.01 -22.99 4.11
CA VAL A 188 7.15 -23.73 4.66
C VAL A 188 7.83 -22.90 5.74
N ASN A 189 7.94 -21.58 5.54
CA ASN A 189 8.63 -20.66 6.45
C ASN A 189 7.74 -20.11 7.58
N ARG A 190 6.56 -20.71 7.80
CA ARG A 190 5.58 -20.22 8.78
C ARG A 190 6.19 -20.21 10.19
N LYS A 191 6.02 -19.08 10.88
CA LYS A 191 6.40 -18.90 12.28
C LYS A 191 5.16 -18.72 13.14
N TYR A 192 5.22 -19.23 14.37
CA TYR A 192 4.20 -18.99 15.38
C TYR A 192 4.81 -18.27 16.58
N ILE A 193 4.15 -17.18 16.98
CA ILE A 193 4.53 -16.35 18.13
C ILE A 193 3.55 -16.71 19.25
N TYR A 194 4.07 -17.21 20.37
CA TYR A 194 3.23 -17.54 21.52
C TYR A 194 2.54 -16.28 22.06
N ARG A 195 1.25 -16.43 22.41
CA ARG A 195 0.51 -15.40 23.14
C ARG A 195 1.15 -15.25 24.53
N ILE A 196 1.51 -14.01 24.89
CA ILE A 196 1.94 -13.68 26.25
C ILE A 196 0.67 -13.67 27.11
N ILE A 197 0.57 -14.61 28.04
CA ILE A 197 -0.46 -14.60 29.08
C ILE A 197 0.28 -14.12 30.33
N GLU A 198 -0.10 -12.95 30.85
CA GLU A 198 0.40 -12.41 32.13
C GLU A 198 -0.24 -13.21 33.27
N ASP A 199 0.14 -14.46 33.46
CA ASP A 199 -0.17 -15.27 34.65
C ASP A 199 0.63 -16.58 34.55
N ASP A 200 1.81 -16.63 35.18
CA ASP A 200 2.47 -17.86 35.69
C ASP A 200 3.83 -17.53 36.34
N GLU A 201 3.85 -16.60 37.30
CA GLU A 201 4.94 -16.49 38.28
C GLU A 201 4.42 -16.87 39.67
N GLU A 202 3.98 -18.12 39.88
CA GLU A 202 3.82 -18.62 41.26
C GLU A 202 3.72 -20.15 41.41
N LYS A 203 4.29 -20.98 40.51
CA LYS A 203 4.25 -22.45 40.71
C LYS A 203 5.47 -23.23 40.24
N GLU A 204 6.69 -22.78 40.51
CA GLU A 204 7.86 -23.67 40.47
C GLU A 204 8.89 -23.21 41.52
N ASN A 205 8.59 -23.50 42.79
CA ASN A 205 9.54 -23.60 43.90
C ASN A 205 8.80 -24.14 45.14
N LYS A 206 8.56 -25.46 45.17
CA LYS A 206 8.31 -26.23 46.40
C LYS A 206 8.91 -27.61 46.26
#